data_AF-A0A4Y2IW77-F1
#
_entry.id   AF-A0A4Y2IW77-F1
#
_cell.length_a   1.000
_cell.length_b   1.000
_cell.length_c   1.000
_cell.angle_alpha   90.00
_cell.angle_beta   90.00
_cell.angle_gamma   90.00
#
_symmetry.space_group_name_H-M   'P 1'
#
loop_
_entity.id
_entity.type
_entity.pdbx_description
1 polymer ?
#
loop_
_entity_poly.entity_id
_entity_poly.type
_entity_poly.pdbx_seq_one_letter_code
_entity_poly.pdbx_strand_id
1 'polypeptide(L)'
;MILLLKIHIVTDLSSKSAVLYFASGFDGEKACYKRAINDNACVEPIIEVMSDLETTEDIIRANKKICNLFEPYSNCVKENVEKNCNRTLLSMILFKDLFNPLRNLSNSLCEQLILPEDEDSRHDNFGMLNVYEAVVAIFDSA
;
A
#
# COMPACT_ATOMS: atom_id res chain seq x y z
N MET A 1 10.35 11.52 -22.32
CA MET A 1 9.22 10.79 -22.93
C MET A 1 8.27 10.38 -21.81
N ILE A 2 7.47 11.34 -21.34
CA ILE A 2 6.50 11.16 -20.24
C ILE A 2 5.15 11.01 -20.93
N LEU A 3 4.53 9.85 -20.75
CA LEU A 3 3.28 9.49 -21.41
C LEU A 3 2.14 10.33 -20.82
N LEU A 4 1.84 11.44 -21.48
CA LEU A 4 0.61 12.21 -21.31
C LEU A 4 -0.57 11.30 -21.69
N LEU A 5 -1.28 10.76 -20.71
CA LEU A 5 -2.57 10.12 -20.92
C LEU A 5 -3.61 11.20 -21.26
N LYS A 6 -3.56 11.72 -22.50
CA LYS A 6 -4.64 12.52 -23.09
C LYS A 6 -5.79 11.59 -23.44
N ILE A 7 -6.68 11.37 -22.48
CA ILE A 7 -8.00 10.81 -22.74
C ILE A 7 -8.80 11.90 -23.49
N HIS A 8 -8.92 11.75 -24.81
CA HIS A 8 -9.86 12.49 -25.63
C HIS A 8 -11.26 11.96 -25.33
N ILE A 9 -12.05 12.67 -24.55
CA ILE A 9 -13.50 12.49 -24.49
C ILE A 9 -14.15 13.65 -25.22
N VAL A 10 -14.98 13.27 -26.19
CA VAL A 10 -15.72 14.12 -27.13
C VAL A 10 -16.51 15.19 -26.38
N THR A 11 -16.54 16.36 -27.00
CA THR A 11 -17.08 17.64 -26.58
C THR A 11 -18.57 17.66 -26.22
N ASP A 12 -18.83 18.47 -25.19
CA ASP A 12 -19.98 19.36 -24.96
C ASP A 12 -21.12 18.91 -24.02
N LEU A 13 -21.42 19.82 -23.09
CA LEU A 13 -22.31 19.77 -21.90
C LEU A 13 -21.75 19.04 -20.65
N SER A 14 -21.58 19.78 -19.54
CA SER A 14 -21.38 19.28 -18.15
C SER A 14 -19.95 19.00 -17.64
N SER A 15 -18.91 19.69 -18.12
CA SER A 15 -17.52 19.43 -17.73
C SER A 15 -17.21 19.61 -16.23
N LYS A 16 -17.87 20.55 -15.53
CA LYS A 16 -17.69 20.72 -14.08
C LYS A 16 -18.33 19.61 -13.27
N SER A 17 -19.55 19.19 -13.63
CA SER A 17 -20.26 18.14 -12.89
C SER A 17 -19.64 16.77 -13.13
N ALA A 18 -19.13 16.49 -14.33
CA ALA A 18 -18.39 15.25 -14.61
C ALA A 18 -17.05 15.20 -13.85
N VAL A 19 -16.31 16.32 -13.77
CA VAL A 19 -15.07 16.42 -12.98
C VAL A 19 -15.37 16.32 -11.48
N LEU A 20 -16.41 16.97 -10.98
CA LEU A 20 -16.86 16.84 -9.58
C LEU A 20 -17.31 15.41 -9.25
N TYR A 21 -18.02 14.76 -10.17
CA TYR A 21 -18.46 13.38 -10.02
C TYR A 21 -17.26 12.43 -9.97
N PHE A 22 -16.28 12.60 -10.86
CA PHE A 22 -15.03 11.84 -10.83
C PHE A 22 -14.19 12.11 -9.57
N ALA A 23 -14.08 13.36 -9.12
CA ALA A 23 -13.36 13.72 -7.91
C ALA A 23 -14.02 13.12 -6.66
N SER A 24 -15.35 13.23 -6.53
CA SER A 24 -16.09 12.62 -5.40
C SER A 24 -16.03 11.09 -5.40
N GLY A 25 -16.01 10.46 -6.58
CA GLY A 25 -15.80 9.02 -6.71
C GLY A 25 -14.38 8.62 -6.28
N PHE A 26 -13.38 9.41 -6.68
CA PHE A 26 -11.99 9.19 -6.30
C PHE A 26 -11.73 9.36 -4.80
N ASP A 27 -12.31 10.38 -4.16
CA ASP A 27 -12.22 10.58 -2.71
C ASP A 27 -12.88 9.44 -1.93
N GLY A 28 -14.04 8.97 -2.41
CA GLY A 28 -14.73 7.81 -1.84
C GLY A 28 -13.89 6.53 -1.91
N GLU A 29 -13.26 6.28 -3.07
CA GLU A 29 -12.34 5.16 -3.25
C GLU A 29 -11.10 5.29 -2.36
N LYS A 30 -10.45 6.46 -2.33
CA LYS A 30 -9.32 6.76 -1.43
C LYS A 30 -9.67 6.47 0.02
N ALA A 31 -10.84 6.93 0.49
CA ALA A 31 -11.29 6.69 1.86
C ALA A 31 -11.63 5.21 2.13
N CYS A 32 -12.14 4.48 1.14
CA CYS A 32 -12.36 3.04 1.26
C CYS A 32 -11.01 2.30 1.39
N TYR A 33 -10.07 2.59 0.50
CA TYR A 33 -8.73 2.03 0.50
C TYR A 33 -8.01 2.26 1.82
N LYS A 34 -8.00 3.50 2.32
CA LYS A 34 -7.39 3.84 3.61
C LYS A 34 -8.00 3.05 4.78
N ARG A 35 -9.28 2.69 4.73
CA ARG A 35 -9.88 1.82 5.75
C ARG A 35 -9.43 0.37 5.58
N ALA A 36 -9.41 -0.14 4.36
CA ALA A 36 -9.05 -1.54 4.10
C ALA A 36 -7.62 -1.89 4.52
N ILE A 37 -6.66 -0.97 4.32
CA ILE A 37 -5.26 -1.17 4.74
C ILE A 37 -5.06 -1.02 6.26
N ASN A 38 -5.90 -0.23 6.93
CA ASN A 38 -5.84 0.02 8.37
C ASN A 38 -6.83 -0.86 9.14
N ASP A 39 -7.36 -1.90 8.49
CA ASP A 39 -8.24 -2.84 9.15
C ASP A 39 -7.46 -3.62 10.20
N ASN A 40 -7.91 -3.55 11.46
CA ASN A 40 -7.22 -4.17 12.59
C ASN A 40 -6.99 -5.66 12.37
N ALA A 41 -7.91 -6.38 11.72
CA ALA A 41 -7.75 -7.80 11.48
C ALA A 41 -6.56 -8.11 10.55
N CYS A 42 -6.15 -7.16 9.71
CA CYS A 42 -4.98 -7.31 8.86
C CYS A 42 -3.71 -6.81 9.54
N VAL A 43 -3.77 -5.68 10.27
CA VAL A 43 -2.57 -4.96 10.72
C VAL A 43 -2.11 -5.36 12.13
N GLU A 44 -3.00 -5.92 12.97
CA GLU A 44 -2.68 -6.29 14.36
C GLU A 44 -1.44 -7.18 14.49
N PRO A 45 -1.25 -8.25 13.68
CA PRO A 45 -0.03 -9.05 13.75
C PRO A 45 1.26 -8.27 13.45
N ILE A 46 1.18 -7.24 12.60
CA ILE A 46 2.32 -6.35 12.33
C ILE A 46 2.56 -5.42 13.52
N ILE A 47 1.49 -4.86 14.11
CA ILE A 47 1.59 -4.00 15.30
C ILE A 47 2.23 -4.77 16.47
N GLU A 48 1.81 -6.01 16.71
CA GLU A 48 2.38 -6.87 17.76
C GLU A 48 3.86 -7.16 17.56
N VAL A 49 4.32 -7.32 16.32
CA VAL A 49 5.75 -7.50 16.04
C VAL A 49 6.55 -6.22 16.29
N MET A 50 5.89 -5.07 16.15
CA MET A 50 6.49 -3.75 16.32
C MET A 50 6.36 -3.19 17.73
N SER A 51 5.62 -3.85 18.62
CA SER A 51 5.54 -3.44 20.02
C SER A 51 6.85 -3.73 20.73
N ASP A 52 7.24 -2.82 21.63
CA ASP A 52 8.37 -3.00 22.55
C ASP A 52 9.76 -3.15 21.89
N LEU A 53 9.99 -2.45 20.76
CA LEU A 53 11.31 -2.35 20.14
C LEU A 53 12.14 -1.24 20.79
N GLU A 54 13.29 -1.58 21.37
CA GLU A 54 14.17 -0.61 22.04
C GLU A 54 15.50 -0.41 21.31
N THR A 55 15.97 -1.43 20.59
CA THR A 55 17.30 -1.44 19.97
C THR A 55 17.24 -1.58 18.45
N THR A 56 18.36 -1.25 17.77
CA THR A 56 18.51 -1.47 16.33
C THR A 56 18.39 -2.96 15.96
N GLU A 57 18.93 -3.86 16.79
CA GLU A 57 18.80 -5.31 16.60
C GLU A 57 17.33 -5.76 16.68
N ASP A 58 16.56 -5.19 17.60
CA ASP A 58 15.12 -5.47 17.69
C ASP A 58 14.40 -5.05 16.42
N ILE A 59 14.75 -3.90 15.84
CA ILE A 59 14.18 -3.42 14.57
C ILE A 59 14.54 -4.35 13.41
N ILE A 60 15.80 -4.81 13.31
CA ILE A 60 16.23 -5.76 12.27
C ILE A 60 15.43 -7.06 12.38
N ARG A 61 15.32 -7.61 13.60
CA ARG A 61 14.57 -8.84 13.87
C ARG A 61 13.07 -8.67 13.61
N ALA A 62 12.50 -7.52 13.96
CA ALA A 62 11.11 -7.17 13.68
C ALA A 62 10.86 -7.09 12.18
N ASN A 63 11.74 -6.44 11.41
CA ASN A 63 11.65 -6.37 9.95
C ASN A 63 11.64 -7.77 9.31
N LYS A 64 12.50 -8.68 9.77
CA LYS A 64 12.49 -10.09 9.31
C LYS A 64 11.17 -10.79 9.63
N LYS A 65 10.64 -10.61 10.85
CA LYS A 65 9.33 -11.15 11.24
C LYS A 65 8.21 -10.58 10.37
N ILE A 66 8.21 -9.27 10.11
CA ILE A 66 7.24 -8.60 9.24
C ILE A 66 7.31 -9.17 7.82
N CYS A 67 8.50 -9.44 7.29
CA CYS A 67 8.62 -10.08 5.97
C CYS A 67 7.93 -11.44 5.90
N ASN A 68 7.98 -12.24 6.97
CA ASN A 68 7.25 -13.50 7.04
C ASN A 68 5.72 -13.31 7.19
N LEU A 69 5.29 -12.16 7.72
CA LEU A 69 3.88 -11.77 7.85
C LEU A 69 3.36 -10.97 6.65
N PHE A 70 4.24 -10.57 5.72
CA PHE A 70 3.88 -9.63 4.68
C PHE A 70 2.91 -10.22 3.67
N GLU A 71 3.09 -11.48 3.27
CA GLU A 71 2.14 -12.16 2.39
C GLU A 71 0.74 -12.32 3.02
N PRO A 72 0.58 -12.87 4.24
CA PRO A 72 -0.75 -12.98 4.86
C PRO A 72 -1.41 -11.60 5.06
N TYR A 73 -0.65 -10.59 5.48
CA TYR A 73 -1.16 -9.21 5.57
C TYR A 73 -1.61 -8.67 4.20
N SER A 74 -0.78 -8.81 3.16
CA SER A 74 -1.10 -8.33 1.81
C SER A 74 -2.33 -9.02 1.22
N ASN A 75 -2.50 -10.30 1.50
CA ASN A 75 -3.69 -11.06 1.09
C ASN A 75 -4.93 -10.59 1.86
N CYS A 76 -4.82 -10.35 3.18
CA CYS A 76 -5.91 -9.80 3.99
C CYS A 76 -6.38 -8.44 3.46
N VAL A 77 -5.44 -7.51 3.21
CA VAL A 77 -5.74 -6.18 2.68
C VAL A 77 -6.39 -6.29 1.30
N LYS A 78 -5.85 -7.14 0.41
CA LYS A 78 -6.44 -7.41 -0.90
C LYS A 78 -7.90 -7.85 -0.77
N GLU A 79 -8.18 -8.84 0.07
CA GLU A 79 -9.54 -9.32 0.28
C GLU A 79 -10.46 -8.24 0.83
N ASN A 80 -9.98 -7.41 1.75
CA ASN A 80 -10.75 -6.31 2.30
C ASN A 80 -11.06 -5.25 1.24
N VAL A 81 -10.12 -4.92 0.36
CA VAL A 81 -10.35 -4.04 -0.79
C VAL A 81 -11.36 -4.68 -1.76
N GLU A 82 -11.18 -5.95 -2.09
CA GLU A 82 -12.06 -6.67 -3.02
C GLU A 82 -13.50 -6.80 -2.49
N LYS A 83 -13.69 -6.97 -1.18
CA LYS A 83 -15.01 -7.09 -0.55
C LYS A 83 -15.68 -5.74 -0.34
N ASN A 84 -14.91 -4.74 0.13
CA ASN A 84 -15.49 -3.50 0.64
C ASN A 84 -15.40 -2.32 -0.35
N CYS A 85 -14.40 -2.33 -1.24
CA CYS A 85 -14.10 -1.22 -2.14
C CYS A 85 -14.35 -1.54 -3.62
N ASN A 86 -14.52 -2.81 -4.02
CA ASN A 86 -14.63 -3.23 -5.41
C ASN A 86 -15.98 -2.92 -6.08
N ARG A 87 -16.46 -1.69 -5.94
CA ARG A 87 -17.75 -1.25 -6.50
C ARG A 87 -17.59 -0.45 -7.77
N THR A 88 -16.36 -0.14 -8.20
CA THR A 88 -16.10 0.71 -9.35
C THR A 88 -14.96 0.20 -10.22
N LEU A 89 -14.89 0.66 -11.48
CA LEU A 89 -13.74 0.38 -12.35
C LEU A 89 -12.45 1.02 -11.78
N LEU A 90 -12.59 2.15 -11.08
CA LEU A 90 -11.50 2.87 -10.42
C LEU A 90 -10.85 2.05 -9.31
N SER A 91 -11.64 1.35 -8.48
CA SER A 91 -11.10 0.47 -7.44
C SER A 91 -10.24 -0.64 -8.04
N MET A 92 -10.69 -1.27 -9.13
CA MET A 92 -9.91 -2.32 -9.80
C MET A 92 -8.60 -1.78 -10.40
N ILE A 93 -8.63 -0.60 -11.00
CA ILE A 93 -7.44 0.06 -11.58
C ILE A 93 -6.43 0.37 -10.48
N LEU A 94 -6.85 0.98 -9.36
CA LEU A 94 -5.95 1.27 -8.23
C LEU A 94 -5.31 -0.01 -7.67
N PHE A 95 -6.07 -1.09 -7.57
CA PHE A 95 -5.53 -2.37 -7.10
C PHE A 95 -4.49 -2.93 -8.08
N LYS A 96 -4.82 -2.94 -9.37
CA LYS A 96 -3.94 -3.54 -10.38
C LYS A 96 -2.68 -2.71 -10.62
N ASP A 97 -2.83 -1.39 -10.71
CA ASP A 97 -1.80 -0.51 -11.25
C ASP A 97 -0.97 0.17 -10.16
N LEU A 98 -1.45 0.21 -8.90
CA LEU A 98 -0.72 0.74 -7.76
C LEU A 98 -0.37 -0.34 -6.73
N PHE A 99 -1.38 -1.11 -6.28
CA PHE A 99 -1.18 -2.05 -5.17
C PHE A 99 -0.31 -3.25 -5.55
N ASN A 100 -0.60 -3.94 -6.66
CA ASN A 100 0.17 -5.11 -7.07
C ASN A 100 1.67 -4.81 -7.30
N PRO A 101 2.05 -3.73 -8.02
CA PRO A 101 3.46 -3.37 -8.15
C PRO A 101 4.15 -3.13 -6.80
N LEU A 102 3.47 -2.44 -5.87
CA LEU A 102 4.02 -2.15 -4.55
C LEU A 102 4.15 -3.39 -3.68
N ARG A 103 3.16 -4.29 -3.70
CA ARG A 103 3.27 -5.62 -3.08
C ARG A 103 4.47 -6.39 -3.61
N ASN A 104 4.66 -6.40 -4.92
CA ASN A 104 5.78 -7.11 -5.55
C ASN A 104 7.15 -6.48 -5.17
N LEU A 105 7.20 -5.15 -5.08
CA LEU A 105 8.38 -4.44 -4.60
C LEU A 105 8.70 -4.84 -3.15
N SER A 106 7.71 -4.82 -2.24
CA SER A 106 7.90 -5.26 -0.86
C SER A 106 8.40 -6.70 -0.75
N ASN A 107 7.79 -7.62 -1.49
CA ASN A 107 8.25 -9.02 -1.54
C ASN A 107 9.71 -9.10 -1.97
N SER A 108 10.07 -8.36 -3.03
CA SER A 108 11.45 -8.34 -3.52
C SER A 108 12.42 -7.78 -2.49
N LEU A 109 12.05 -6.71 -1.76
CA LEU A 109 12.88 -6.15 -0.69
C LEU A 109 13.04 -7.13 0.48
N CYS A 110 11.96 -7.84 0.84
CA CYS A 110 12.01 -8.87 1.87
C CYS A 110 12.93 -10.02 1.49
N GLU A 111 12.78 -10.58 0.29
CA GLU A 111 13.54 -11.73 -0.17
C GLU A 111 15.01 -11.42 -0.45
N GLN A 112 15.31 -10.25 -1.00
CA GLN A 112 16.65 -9.92 -1.50
C GLN A 112 17.49 -9.12 -0.50
N LEU A 113 16.87 -8.35 0.39
CA LEU A 113 17.57 -7.46 1.30
C LEU A 113 17.34 -7.82 2.78
N ILE A 114 16.09 -7.96 3.24
CA ILE A 114 15.82 -8.09 4.68
C ILE A 114 16.11 -9.50 5.21
N LEU A 115 15.55 -10.53 4.58
CA LEU A 115 15.68 -11.91 5.06
C LEU A 115 17.12 -12.43 5.01
N PRO A 116 17.94 -12.13 3.97
CA PRO A 116 19.32 -12.61 3.90
C PRO A 116 20.30 -11.87 4.81
N GLU A 117 19.97 -10.67 5.31
CA GLU A 117 20.89 -9.86 6.11
C GLU A 117 21.25 -10.56 7.42
N ASP A 118 22.53 -10.57 7.77
CA ASP A 118 22.99 -11.11 9.06
C ASP A 118 22.62 -10.14 10.19
N GLU A 119 22.21 -10.66 11.35
CA GLU A 119 21.88 -9.78 12.50
C GLU A 119 23.13 -9.08 13.05
N ASP A 120 24.33 -9.60 12.75
CA ASP A 120 25.63 -9.14 13.27
C ASP A 120 26.44 -8.24 12.31
N SER A 121 26.02 -8.02 11.05
CA SER A 121 26.83 -7.29 10.07
C SER A 121 26.11 -6.06 9.49
N ARG A 122 26.77 -4.89 9.61
CA ARG A 122 26.39 -3.55 9.08
C ARG A 122 25.02 -3.01 9.50
N HIS A 123 25.06 -1.87 10.20
CA HIS A 123 23.90 -1.08 10.63
C HIS A 123 23.26 -0.26 9.49
N ASP A 124 23.24 -0.79 8.26
CA ASP A 124 22.55 -0.13 7.15
C ASP A 124 21.04 -0.45 7.27
N ASN A 125 20.44 0.05 8.36
CA ASN A 125 19.03 -0.14 8.68
C ASN A 125 18.17 0.64 7.65
N PHE A 126 17.45 -0.07 6.80
CA PHE A 126 16.54 0.53 5.80
C PHE A 126 15.27 1.17 6.42
N GLY A 127 15.13 1.17 7.75
CA GLY A 127 13.94 1.62 8.44
C GLY A 127 12.80 0.61 8.29
N MET A 128 11.59 1.03 8.65
CA MET A 128 10.40 0.20 8.60
C MET A 128 9.86 0.13 7.16
N LEU A 129 9.75 -1.08 6.61
CA LEU A 129 9.22 -1.30 5.27
C LEU A 129 7.71 -1.55 5.31
N ASN A 130 6.91 -0.48 5.47
CA ASN A 130 5.46 -0.54 5.28
C ASN A 130 5.05 0.16 3.98
N VAL A 131 5.11 -0.56 2.87
CA VAL A 131 4.85 0.00 1.53
C VAL A 131 3.37 0.41 1.34
N TYR A 132 2.44 -0.10 2.15
CA TYR A 132 1.05 0.36 2.11
C TYR A 132 0.87 1.73 2.76
N GLU A 133 1.67 2.07 3.78
CA GLU A 133 1.73 3.45 4.29
C GLU A 133 2.28 4.41 3.24
N ALA A 134 3.20 3.97 2.38
CA ALA A 134 3.66 4.80 1.25
C ALA A 134 2.50 5.13 0.29
N VAL A 135 1.55 4.21 0.06
CA VAL A 135 0.33 4.49 -0.73
C VAL A 135 -0.53 5.55 -0.05
N VAL A 136 -0.70 5.48 1.26
CA VAL A 136 -1.45 6.49 2.03
C VAL A 136 -0.80 7.86 1.90
N ALA A 137 0.52 7.93 2.05
CA ALA A 137 1.29 9.16 1.93
C ALA A 137 1.18 9.76 0.52
N ILE A 138 1.22 8.93 -0.53
CA ILE A 138 0.97 9.36 -1.92
C ILE A 138 -0.45 9.92 -2.04
N PHE A 139 -1.44 9.23 -1.49
CA PHE A 139 -2.80 9.74 -1.50
C PHE A 139 -2.95 11.04 -0.74
N ASP A 140 -2.25 11.26 0.37
CA ASP A 140 -2.32 12.49 1.15
C ASP A 140 -1.55 13.68 0.58
N SER A 141 -0.63 13.42 -0.34
CA SER A 141 0.14 14.45 -1.05
C SER A 141 -0.45 14.87 -2.39
N ALA A 142 -1.44 14.12 -2.90
CA ALA A 142 -2.20 14.41 -4.12
C ALA A 142 -3.53 15.10 -3.81
#